data_AF-A0A6A6LK87-F1
#
_entry.id   AF-A0A6A6LK87-F1
#
_cell.length_a   1.000
_cell.length_b   1.000
_cell.length_c   1.000
_cell.angle_alpha   90.00
_cell.angle_beta   90.00
_cell.angle_gamma   90.00
#
_symmetry.space_group_name_H-M   'P 1'
#
loop_
_entity.id
_entity.type
_entity.pdbx_description
1 polymer ?
#
loop_
_entity_poly.entity_id
_entity_poly.type
_entity_poly.pdbx_seq_one_letter_code
_entity_poly.pdbx_strand_id
1 'polypeptide(L)'
;MDAELLELQRQFEFAQQAKSSIRLSDRNVVELVQKLQELHIIDFDLLHTVSGKEYITPEQLRHEMAAEINKSGRVSLIDLADVTGVDLYHVEKQAQQVVSENPGLMLIQGEIISESYWDNVAEEINERLQECSQIALAELATQLNVGSEFVASMLEARLGTLVKGRLEGGQLYTPAYVARVSAMVRGAARGITVPTNLSVLWGTLQQLLHEMDGASGVAVESSFFQSIFNGLVKEGEVLGSLRAGVHWTPTVFATAQKECVDSFFSQNSFISYDTLNKLGISQPVQFLLSRYPEGLPMITAFAHPSLIEMLDSAVEDAIERVAGKGDG
;
A
#
# COMPACT_ATOMS: atom_id res chain seq x y z
N MET A 1 20.39 -69.78 2.85
CA MET A 1 19.53 -69.12 3.84
C MET A 1 18.17 -68.91 3.19
N ASP A 2 17.65 -69.95 2.51
CA ASP A 2 16.65 -69.76 1.43
C ASP A 2 15.56 -70.83 1.40
N ALA A 3 15.66 -71.88 2.21
CA ALA A 3 14.66 -72.95 2.24
C ALA A 3 13.35 -72.46 2.90
N GLU A 4 13.45 -71.73 4.00
CA GLU A 4 12.30 -71.13 4.69
C GLU A 4 11.61 -70.05 3.84
N LEU A 5 12.39 -69.28 3.06
CA LEU A 5 11.89 -68.23 2.18
C LEU A 5 11.13 -68.80 0.97
N LEU A 6 11.65 -69.90 0.40
CA LEU A 6 10.97 -70.71 -0.63
C LEU A 6 9.68 -71.36 -0.11
N GLU A 7 9.71 -71.83 1.13
CA GLU A 7 8.54 -72.46 1.75
C GLU A 7 7.45 -71.43 2.05
N LEU A 8 7.83 -70.24 2.52
CA LEU A 8 6.95 -69.06 2.67
C LEU A 8 6.36 -68.62 1.33
N GLN A 9 7.16 -68.54 0.26
CA GLN A 9 6.65 -68.23 -1.09
C GLN A 9 5.64 -69.27 -1.56
N ARG A 10 5.91 -70.56 -1.34
CA ARG A 10 4.99 -71.64 -1.73
C ARG A 10 3.69 -71.61 -0.92
N GLN A 11 3.77 -71.31 0.39
CA GLN A 11 2.60 -71.12 1.24
C GLN A 11 1.78 -69.90 0.81
N PHE A 12 2.44 -68.82 0.41
CA PHE A 12 1.79 -67.61 -0.10
C PHE A 12 1.10 -67.84 -1.45
N GLU A 13 1.76 -68.53 -2.39
CA GLU A 13 1.14 -68.95 -3.67
C GLU A 13 -0.06 -69.86 -3.44
N PHE A 14 0.05 -70.83 -2.52
CA PHE A 14 -1.05 -71.72 -2.17
C PHE A 14 -2.24 -70.96 -1.56
N ALA A 15 -1.98 -70.00 -0.66
CA ALA A 15 -3.00 -69.14 -0.07
C ALA A 15 -3.66 -68.21 -1.10
N GLN A 16 -2.90 -67.68 -2.07
CA GLN A 16 -3.45 -66.87 -3.17
C GLN A 16 -4.24 -67.70 -4.20
N GLN A 17 -3.85 -68.97 -4.42
CA GLN A 17 -4.57 -69.90 -5.30
C GLN A 17 -5.83 -70.49 -4.66
N ALA A 18 -5.94 -70.45 -3.33
CA ALA A 18 -7.16 -70.72 -2.59
C ALA A 18 -8.20 -69.61 -2.83
N LYS A 19 -8.74 -69.54 -4.06
CA LYS A 19 -9.87 -68.68 -4.40
C LYS A 19 -11.05 -69.12 -3.54
N SER A 20 -11.54 -68.21 -2.70
CA SER A 20 -12.79 -68.39 -1.97
C SER A 20 -13.90 -68.78 -2.96
N SER A 21 -14.60 -69.89 -2.69
CA SER A 21 -15.68 -70.38 -3.55
C SER A 21 -16.90 -69.45 -3.57
N ILE A 22 -16.94 -68.48 -2.65
CA ILE A 22 -17.99 -67.47 -2.51
C ILE A 22 -17.37 -66.12 -2.84
N ARG A 23 -17.59 -65.64 -4.06
CA ARG A 23 -17.41 -64.24 -4.41
C ARG A 23 -18.72 -63.52 -4.14
N LEU A 24 -18.70 -62.57 -3.21
CA LEU A 24 -19.81 -61.64 -3.06
C LEU A 24 -19.89 -60.80 -4.33
N SER A 25 -21.09 -60.66 -4.88
CA SER A 25 -21.33 -59.66 -5.92
C SER A 25 -21.27 -58.27 -5.31
N ASP A 26 -20.92 -57.25 -6.11
CA ASP A 26 -20.83 -55.86 -5.65
C ASP A 26 -22.13 -55.41 -4.95
N ARG A 27 -23.29 -55.83 -5.48
CA ARG A 27 -24.59 -55.59 -4.86
C ARG A 27 -24.72 -56.21 -3.46
N ASN A 28 -24.26 -57.45 -3.29
CA ASN A 28 -24.32 -58.11 -1.98
C ASN A 28 -23.38 -57.42 -0.98
N VAL A 29 -22.24 -56.89 -1.43
CA VAL A 29 -21.32 -56.12 -0.58
C VAL A 29 -21.98 -54.83 -0.10
N VAL A 30 -22.64 -54.08 -0.99
CA VAL A 30 -23.38 -52.86 -0.63
C VAL A 30 -24.50 -53.17 0.38
N GLU A 31 -25.31 -54.20 0.12
CA GLU A 31 -26.39 -54.61 1.03
C GLU A 31 -25.86 -55.07 2.40
N LEU A 32 -24.70 -55.75 2.43
CA LEU A 32 -24.01 -56.13 3.67
C LEU A 32 -23.52 -54.91 4.45
N VAL A 33 -22.87 -53.95 3.81
CA VAL A 33 -22.38 -52.72 4.46
C VAL A 33 -23.56 -51.93 5.05
N GLN A 34 -24.66 -51.80 4.29
CA GLN A 34 -25.87 -51.15 4.78
C GLN A 34 -26.46 -51.88 5.99
N LYS A 35 -26.49 -53.22 5.97
CA LYS A 35 -26.92 -54.03 7.13
C LYS A 35 -26.01 -53.87 8.35
N LEU A 36 -24.70 -53.74 8.15
CA LEU A 36 -23.74 -53.51 9.23
C LEU A 36 -23.93 -52.13 9.88
N GLN A 37 -24.28 -51.10 9.10
CA GLN A 37 -24.67 -49.78 9.62
C GLN A 37 -26.01 -49.82 10.37
N GLU A 38 -27.03 -50.50 9.83
CA GLU A 38 -28.33 -50.68 10.49
C GLU A 38 -28.22 -51.39 11.85
N LEU A 39 -27.29 -52.34 11.96
CA LEU A 39 -27.03 -53.09 13.19
C LEU A 39 -26.08 -52.34 14.16
N HIS A 40 -25.64 -51.12 13.81
CA HIS A 40 -24.66 -50.33 14.57
C HIS A 40 -23.35 -51.07 14.86
N ILE A 41 -22.95 -51.98 13.96
CA ILE A 41 -21.64 -52.62 13.99
C ILE A 41 -20.59 -51.67 13.37
N ILE A 42 -21.00 -50.91 12.35
CA ILE A 42 -20.31 -49.73 11.85
C ILE A 42 -21.08 -48.53 12.40
N ASP A 43 -20.50 -47.87 13.41
CA ASP A 43 -21.11 -46.75 14.13
C ASP A 43 -20.60 -45.37 13.67
N PHE A 44 -19.74 -45.34 12.66
CA PHE A 44 -19.19 -44.12 12.07
C PHE A 44 -19.73 -43.87 10.67
N ASP A 45 -19.71 -42.58 10.27
CA ASP A 45 -20.11 -42.15 8.93
C ASP A 45 -19.21 -42.77 7.86
N LEU A 46 -19.84 -43.34 6.83
CA LEU A 46 -19.16 -43.95 5.68
C LEU A 46 -19.59 -43.20 4.42
N LEU A 47 -18.64 -42.55 3.77
CA LEU A 47 -18.85 -41.87 2.48
C LEU A 47 -18.62 -42.87 1.35
N HIS A 48 -19.18 -42.59 0.18
CA HIS A 48 -18.92 -43.38 -1.03
C HIS A 48 -18.35 -42.48 -2.12
N THR A 49 -17.52 -43.07 -2.98
CA THR A 49 -17.04 -42.36 -4.17
C THR A 49 -18.17 -42.17 -5.17
N VAL A 50 -18.06 -41.19 -6.07
CA VAL A 50 -19.06 -40.89 -7.11
C VAL A 50 -19.32 -42.11 -8.02
N SER A 51 -18.33 -43.01 -8.14
CA SER A 51 -18.47 -44.29 -8.85
C SER A 51 -19.33 -45.33 -8.13
N GLY A 52 -19.58 -45.15 -6.82
CA GLY A 52 -20.27 -46.08 -5.93
C GLY A 52 -19.49 -47.36 -5.62
N LYS A 53 -18.23 -47.46 -6.02
CA LYS A 53 -17.42 -48.69 -5.91
C LYS A 53 -16.57 -48.75 -4.64
N GLU A 54 -16.32 -47.61 -4.03
CA GLU A 54 -15.41 -47.48 -2.89
C GLU A 54 -16.11 -46.73 -1.76
N TYR A 55 -15.84 -47.19 -0.55
CA TYR A 55 -16.26 -46.53 0.67
C TYR A 55 -15.05 -45.88 1.33
N ILE A 56 -15.21 -44.63 1.75
CA ILE A 56 -14.15 -43.85 2.38
C ILE A 56 -14.67 -43.30 3.71
N THR A 57 -13.83 -43.38 4.75
CA THR A 57 -14.14 -42.75 6.03
C THR A 57 -13.82 -41.26 5.94
N PRO A 58 -14.53 -40.39 6.69
CA PRO A 58 -14.20 -38.98 6.77
C PRO A 58 -12.74 -38.72 7.20
N GLU A 59 -12.20 -39.55 8.09
CA GLU A 59 -10.79 -39.48 8.50
C GLU A 59 -9.82 -39.75 7.35
N GLN A 60 -10.07 -40.79 6.56
CA GLN A 60 -9.25 -41.12 5.40
C GLN A 60 -9.32 -39.99 4.34
N LEU A 61 -10.52 -39.46 4.10
CA LEU A 61 -10.70 -38.32 3.22
C LEU A 61 -9.90 -37.09 3.69
N ARG A 62 -9.91 -36.78 4.99
CA ARG A 62 -9.09 -35.70 5.54
C ARG A 62 -7.59 -35.96 5.34
N HIS A 63 -7.14 -37.20 5.50
CA HIS A 63 -5.74 -37.56 5.30
C HIS A 63 -5.30 -37.39 3.84
N GLU A 64 -6.13 -37.82 2.89
CA GLU A 64 -5.89 -37.65 1.45
C GLU A 64 -5.89 -36.17 1.04
N MET A 65 -6.86 -35.40 1.53
CA MET A 65 -6.90 -33.96 1.33
C MET A 65 -5.63 -33.28 1.86
N ALA A 66 -5.21 -33.60 3.08
CA ALA A 66 -4.00 -33.03 3.67
C ALA A 66 -2.73 -33.40 2.89
N ALA A 67 -2.63 -34.64 2.39
CA ALA A 67 -1.52 -35.07 1.55
C ALA A 67 -1.45 -34.28 0.24
N GLU A 68 -2.59 -34.07 -0.43
CA GLU A 68 -2.63 -33.33 -1.69
C GLU A 68 -2.37 -31.83 -1.47
N ILE A 69 -2.89 -31.23 -0.40
CA ILE A 69 -2.60 -29.84 -0.01
C ILE A 69 -1.10 -29.65 0.25
N ASN A 70 -0.45 -30.57 0.99
CA ASN A 70 0.97 -30.48 1.28
C ASN A 70 1.86 -30.62 0.04
N LYS A 71 1.38 -31.34 -0.97
CA LYS A 71 2.11 -31.55 -2.23
C LYS A 71 2.00 -30.34 -3.16
N SER A 72 0.80 -29.79 -3.30
CA SER A 72 0.50 -28.76 -4.30
C SER A 72 0.56 -27.34 -3.72
N GLY A 73 0.44 -27.18 -2.41
CA GLY A 73 0.45 -25.91 -1.69
C GLY A 73 -0.83 -25.08 -1.84
N ARG A 74 -1.39 -25.03 -3.05
CA ARG A 74 -2.68 -24.44 -3.42
C ARG A 74 -3.50 -25.45 -4.21
N VAL A 75 -4.74 -25.71 -3.81
CA VAL A 75 -5.61 -26.68 -4.49
C VAL A 75 -7.08 -26.23 -4.42
N SER A 76 -7.83 -26.39 -5.50
CA SER A 76 -9.26 -26.11 -5.51
C SER A 76 -10.06 -27.29 -4.90
N LEU A 77 -11.21 -27.01 -4.30
CA LEU A 77 -12.09 -28.05 -3.76
C LEU A 77 -12.65 -28.96 -4.86
N ILE A 78 -12.76 -28.44 -6.09
CA ILE A 78 -13.19 -29.20 -7.26
C ILE A 78 -12.11 -30.21 -7.65
N ASP A 79 -10.85 -29.78 -7.73
CA ASP A 79 -9.73 -30.69 -8.02
C ASP A 79 -9.58 -31.73 -6.91
N LEU A 80 -9.79 -31.36 -5.64
CA LEU A 80 -9.81 -32.32 -4.53
C LEU A 80 -10.93 -33.36 -4.67
N ALA A 81 -12.13 -32.94 -5.09
CA ALA A 81 -13.24 -33.86 -5.35
C ALA A 81 -12.91 -34.83 -6.50
N ASP A 82 -12.26 -34.35 -7.56
CA ASP A 82 -11.83 -35.19 -8.69
C ASP A 82 -10.72 -36.18 -8.30
N VAL A 83 -9.74 -35.75 -7.50
CA VAL A 83 -8.62 -36.60 -7.05
C VAL A 83 -9.07 -37.65 -6.04
N THR A 84 -9.92 -37.28 -5.07
CA THR A 84 -10.45 -38.19 -4.05
C THR A 84 -11.61 -39.04 -4.55
N GLY A 85 -12.23 -38.64 -5.67
CA GLY A 85 -13.41 -39.30 -6.23
C GLY A 85 -14.65 -39.17 -5.35
N VAL A 86 -14.69 -38.22 -4.41
CA VAL A 86 -15.80 -37.98 -3.48
C VAL A 86 -16.65 -36.79 -3.95
N ASP A 87 -17.95 -36.82 -3.68
CA ASP A 87 -18.85 -35.70 -3.99
C ASP A 87 -18.41 -34.40 -3.32
N LEU A 88 -18.51 -33.29 -4.07
CA LEU A 88 -18.06 -31.96 -3.66
C LEU A 88 -18.66 -31.53 -2.31
N TYR A 89 -19.92 -31.88 -2.03
CA TYR A 89 -20.57 -31.52 -0.76
C TYR A 89 -19.81 -32.06 0.46
N HIS A 90 -19.32 -33.29 0.37
CA HIS A 90 -18.58 -33.92 1.46
C HIS A 90 -17.16 -33.36 1.56
N VAL A 91 -16.54 -33.05 0.43
CA VAL A 91 -15.22 -32.40 0.37
C VAL A 91 -15.27 -31.00 0.98
N GLU A 92 -16.29 -30.19 0.65
CA GLU A 92 -16.49 -28.86 1.24
C GLU A 92 -16.65 -28.93 2.76
N LYS A 93 -17.44 -29.88 3.25
CA LYS A 93 -17.62 -30.10 4.70
C LYS A 93 -16.33 -30.49 5.39
N GLN A 94 -15.55 -31.40 4.81
CA GLN A 94 -14.26 -31.81 5.38
C GLN A 94 -13.19 -30.73 5.26
N ALA A 95 -13.19 -29.93 4.18
CA ALA A 95 -12.26 -28.82 3.99
C ALA A 95 -12.33 -27.80 5.13
N GLN A 96 -13.55 -27.45 5.57
CA GLN A 96 -13.74 -26.56 6.71
C GLN A 96 -13.14 -27.13 8.00
N GLN A 97 -13.25 -28.45 8.21
CA GLN A 97 -12.63 -29.11 9.36
C GLN A 97 -11.11 -29.10 9.26
N VAL A 98 -10.55 -29.48 8.10
CA VAL A 98 -9.09 -29.49 7.86
C VAL A 98 -8.46 -28.12 8.09
N VAL A 99 -9.13 -27.05 7.64
CA VAL A 99 -8.68 -25.67 7.85
C VAL A 99 -8.82 -25.24 9.31
N SER A 100 -9.88 -25.67 10.01
CA SER A 100 -10.04 -25.38 11.44
C SER A 100 -9.01 -26.08 12.33
N GLU A 101 -8.54 -27.26 11.91
CA GLU A 101 -7.53 -28.05 12.62
C GLU A 101 -6.10 -27.54 12.35
N ASN A 102 -5.87 -26.89 11.20
CA ASN A 102 -4.56 -26.45 10.76
C ASN A 102 -4.51 -24.92 10.55
N PRO A 103 -3.93 -24.15 11.48
CA PRO A 103 -3.90 -22.69 11.38
C PRO A 103 -3.06 -22.14 10.21
N GLY A 104 -2.19 -22.97 9.63
CA GLY A 104 -1.40 -22.61 8.44
C GLY A 104 -2.13 -22.81 7.10
N LEU A 105 -3.41 -23.17 7.11
CA LEU A 105 -4.24 -23.31 5.92
C LEU A 105 -5.32 -22.23 5.88
N MET A 106 -5.63 -21.75 4.67
CA MET A 106 -6.70 -20.78 4.44
C MET A 106 -7.63 -21.26 3.33
N LEU A 107 -8.93 -21.11 3.52
CA LEU A 107 -9.95 -21.40 2.50
C LEU A 107 -10.46 -20.09 1.89
N ILE A 108 -10.22 -19.89 0.59
CA ILE A 108 -10.55 -18.67 -0.14
C ILE A 108 -11.24 -19.05 -1.45
N GLN A 109 -12.48 -18.60 -1.65
CA GLN A 109 -13.23 -18.81 -2.90
C GLN A 109 -13.29 -20.28 -3.38
N GLY A 110 -13.28 -21.24 -2.46
CA GLY A 110 -13.26 -22.67 -2.80
C GLY A 110 -11.86 -23.21 -3.12
N GLU A 111 -10.80 -22.53 -2.72
CA GLU A 111 -9.42 -22.99 -2.79
C GLU A 111 -8.80 -23.05 -1.39
N ILE A 112 -8.07 -24.13 -1.11
CA ILE A 112 -7.26 -24.26 0.09
C ILE A 112 -5.83 -23.87 -0.27
N ILE A 113 -5.29 -22.91 0.48
CA ILE A 113 -3.95 -22.39 0.27
C ILE A 113 -3.17 -22.50 1.58
N SER A 114 -2.00 -23.11 1.49
CA SER A 114 -1.06 -23.26 2.60
C SER A 114 -0.20 -22.01 2.80
N GLU A 115 0.27 -21.82 4.02
CA GLU A 115 1.19 -20.75 4.36
C GLU A 115 2.52 -20.87 3.59
N SER A 116 3.03 -22.08 3.39
CA SER A 116 4.26 -22.33 2.63
C SER A 116 4.15 -21.94 1.16
N TYR A 117 2.96 -22.10 0.55
CA TYR A 117 2.72 -21.57 -0.80
C TYR A 117 2.91 -20.06 -0.84
N TRP A 118 2.36 -19.35 0.15
CA TRP A 118 2.51 -17.90 0.23
C TRP A 118 3.92 -17.44 0.57
N ASP A 119 4.68 -18.21 1.33
CA ASP A 119 6.10 -17.94 1.56
C ASP A 119 6.88 -18.01 0.25
N ASN A 120 6.66 -19.04 -0.57
CA ASN A 120 7.29 -19.16 -1.89
C ASN A 120 6.86 -18.03 -2.83
N VAL A 121 5.57 -17.70 -2.87
CA VAL A 121 5.05 -16.57 -3.67
C VAL A 121 5.64 -15.26 -3.19
N ALA A 122 5.82 -15.06 -1.88
CA ALA A 122 6.44 -13.85 -1.33
C ALA A 122 7.92 -13.74 -1.72
N GLU A 123 8.65 -14.85 -1.76
CA GLU A 123 10.03 -14.88 -2.27
C GLU A 123 10.08 -14.49 -3.76
N GLU A 124 9.21 -15.05 -4.60
CA GLU A 124 9.11 -14.70 -6.02
C GLU A 124 8.74 -13.22 -6.22
N ILE A 125 7.76 -12.72 -5.46
CA ILE A 125 7.39 -11.29 -5.45
C ILE A 125 8.58 -10.43 -5.04
N ASN A 126 9.37 -10.86 -4.06
CA ASN A 126 10.55 -10.14 -3.63
C ASN A 126 11.63 -10.10 -4.71
N GLU A 127 11.93 -11.21 -5.37
CA GLU A 127 12.88 -11.24 -6.51
C GLU A 127 12.43 -10.28 -7.61
N ARG A 128 11.16 -10.37 -8.01
CA ARG A 128 10.57 -9.48 -9.00
C ARG A 128 10.62 -8.02 -8.57
N LEU A 129 10.38 -7.75 -7.28
CA LEU A 129 10.44 -6.40 -6.73
C LEU A 129 11.86 -5.83 -6.80
N GLN A 130 12.89 -6.65 -6.53
CA GLN A 130 14.27 -6.20 -6.63
C GLN A 130 14.66 -5.89 -8.08
N GLU A 131 14.11 -6.61 -9.06
CA GLU A 131 14.33 -6.31 -10.49
C GLU A 131 13.64 -5.03 -10.94
N CYS A 132 12.35 -4.86 -10.60
CA CYS A 132 11.53 -3.77 -11.11
C CYS A 132 11.53 -2.52 -10.22
N SER A 133 12.11 -2.58 -9.03
CA SER A 133 12.08 -1.54 -7.99
C SER A 133 10.71 -1.18 -7.41
N GLN A 134 9.62 -1.41 -8.16
CA GLN A 134 8.23 -1.17 -7.76
C GLN A 134 7.27 -2.15 -8.44
N ILE A 135 6.18 -2.53 -7.76
CA ILE A 135 5.13 -3.42 -8.28
C ILE A 135 3.76 -2.96 -7.76
N ALA A 136 2.74 -2.94 -8.62
CA ALA A 136 1.37 -2.63 -8.20
C ALA A 136 0.68 -3.87 -7.59
N LEU A 137 0.01 -3.70 -6.45
CA LEU A 137 -0.74 -4.82 -5.83
C LEU A 137 -1.85 -5.36 -6.74
N ALA A 138 -2.48 -4.49 -7.54
CA ALA A 138 -3.52 -4.90 -8.49
C ALA A 138 -2.98 -5.87 -9.57
N GLU A 139 -1.72 -5.73 -9.96
CA GLU A 139 -1.07 -6.64 -10.90
C GLU A 139 -0.85 -8.01 -10.25
N LEU A 140 -0.31 -8.03 -9.04
CA LEU A 140 -0.12 -9.26 -8.26
C LEU A 140 -1.45 -9.97 -7.98
N ALA A 141 -2.48 -9.22 -7.61
CA ALA A 141 -3.83 -9.71 -7.37
C ALA A 141 -4.41 -10.41 -8.62
N THR A 142 -4.20 -9.81 -9.80
CA THR A 142 -4.65 -10.37 -11.07
C THR A 142 -3.87 -11.64 -11.43
N GLN A 143 -2.56 -11.66 -11.24
CA GLN A 143 -1.70 -12.82 -11.52
C GLN A 143 -2.03 -14.00 -10.59
N LEU A 144 -2.29 -13.72 -9.32
CA LEU A 144 -2.58 -14.74 -8.31
C LEU A 144 -4.06 -15.12 -8.23
N ASN A 145 -4.92 -14.44 -8.99
CA ASN A 145 -6.38 -14.60 -8.98
C ASN A 145 -6.99 -14.47 -7.56
N VAL A 146 -6.55 -13.45 -6.82
CA VAL A 146 -7.03 -13.13 -5.46
C VAL A 146 -7.31 -11.62 -5.35
N GLY A 147 -8.05 -11.19 -4.32
CA GLY A 147 -8.32 -9.77 -4.12
C GLY A 147 -7.07 -8.98 -3.67
N SER A 148 -6.92 -7.73 -4.12
CA SER A 148 -5.77 -6.87 -3.75
C SER A 148 -5.62 -6.65 -2.25
N GLU A 149 -6.72 -6.52 -1.51
CA GLU A 149 -6.72 -6.42 -0.04
C GLU A 149 -6.14 -7.67 0.62
N PHE A 150 -6.43 -8.84 0.04
CA PHE A 150 -5.90 -10.10 0.55
C PHE A 150 -4.39 -10.18 0.29
N VAL A 151 -3.93 -9.83 -0.91
CA VAL A 151 -2.49 -9.74 -1.22
C VAL A 151 -1.78 -8.76 -0.26
N ALA A 152 -2.39 -7.61 0.01
CA ALA A 152 -1.85 -6.65 0.99
C ALA A 152 -1.69 -7.29 2.36
N SER A 153 -2.73 -7.93 2.90
CA SER A 153 -2.66 -8.59 4.22
C SER A 153 -1.59 -9.69 4.27
N MET A 154 -1.42 -10.44 3.17
CA MET A 154 -0.47 -11.56 3.15
C MET A 154 0.98 -11.08 3.05
N LEU A 155 1.19 -10.01 2.29
CA LEU A 155 2.49 -9.35 2.19
C LEU A 155 2.83 -8.63 3.49
N GLU A 156 1.90 -7.93 4.14
CA GLU A 156 2.13 -7.21 5.40
C GLU A 156 2.77 -8.10 6.47
N ALA A 157 2.30 -9.35 6.59
CA ALA A 157 2.87 -10.34 7.51
C ALA A 157 4.33 -10.74 7.18
N ARG A 158 4.77 -10.50 5.93
CA ARG A 158 6.08 -10.91 5.37
C ARG A 158 6.99 -9.74 5.01
N LEU A 159 6.53 -8.50 5.20
CA LEU A 159 7.33 -7.32 4.96
C LEU A 159 8.48 -7.25 5.99
N GLY A 160 9.69 -7.04 5.48
CA GLY A 160 10.91 -6.96 6.29
C GLY A 160 11.57 -8.31 6.60
N THR A 161 10.89 -9.44 6.34
CA THR A 161 11.46 -10.79 6.46
C THR A 161 11.76 -11.37 5.07
N LEU A 162 10.74 -11.92 4.41
CA LEU A 162 10.84 -12.50 3.06
C LEU A 162 10.83 -11.39 2.00
N VAL A 163 9.98 -10.39 2.18
CA VAL A 163 9.83 -9.29 1.23
C VAL A 163 10.57 -8.06 1.74
N LYS A 164 11.70 -7.74 1.11
CA LYS A 164 12.49 -6.54 1.41
C LYS A 164 11.91 -5.35 0.64
N GLY A 165 10.71 -4.95 1.02
CA GLY A 165 9.95 -3.88 0.42
C GLY A 165 9.17 -3.04 1.42
N ARG A 166 8.55 -1.97 0.92
CA ARG A 166 7.60 -1.12 1.65
C ARG A 166 6.31 -1.03 0.86
N LEU A 167 5.20 -1.28 1.53
CA LEU A 167 3.86 -1.15 0.95
C LEU A 167 3.30 0.24 1.26
N GLU A 168 2.92 1.00 0.22
CA GLU A 168 2.30 2.31 0.38
C GLU A 168 1.41 2.62 -0.83
N GLY A 169 0.19 3.10 -0.61
CA GLY A 169 -0.73 3.49 -1.70
C GLY A 169 -1.07 2.34 -2.68
N GLY A 170 -1.16 1.10 -2.19
CA GLY A 170 -1.44 -0.06 -3.05
C GLY A 170 -0.29 -0.48 -3.98
N GLN A 171 0.92 0.03 -3.72
CA GLN A 171 2.13 -0.33 -4.46
C GLN A 171 3.24 -0.76 -3.50
N LEU A 172 4.04 -1.72 -3.95
CA LEU A 172 5.19 -2.25 -3.24
C LEU A 172 6.46 -1.63 -3.83
N TYR A 173 7.32 -1.10 -2.98
CA TYR A 173 8.56 -0.41 -3.38
C TYR A 173 9.79 -1.04 -2.71
N THR A 174 10.91 -1.06 -3.42
CA THR A 174 12.20 -1.35 -2.77
C THR A 174 12.63 -0.18 -1.87
N PRO A 175 13.37 -0.44 -0.77
CA PRO A 175 13.94 0.63 0.05
C PRO A 175 14.82 1.60 -0.74
N ALA A 176 15.54 1.10 -1.75
CA ALA A 176 16.36 1.91 -2.65
C ALA A 176 15.51 2.85 -3.52
N TYR A 177 14.35 2.39 -4.00
CA TYR A 177 13.40 3.23 -4.72
C TYR A 177 12.87 4.35 -3.84
N VAL A 178 12.42 4.01 -2.63
CA VAL A 178 11.91 4.99 -1.65
C VAL A 178 12.98 6.04 -1.32
N ALA A 179 14.22 5.62 -1.09
CA ALA A 179 15.34 6.53 -0.82
C ALA A 179 15.61 7.47 -2.00
N ARG A 180 15.56 6.95 -3.23
CA ARG A 180 15.72 7.75 -4.45
C ARG A 180 14.61 8.80 -4.58
N VAL A 181 13.34 8.39 -4.47
CA VAL A 181 12.20 9.32 -4.56
C VAL A 181 12.27 10.34 -3.43
N SER A 182 12.65 9.94 -2.21
CA SER A 182 12.86 10.86 -1.08
C SER A 182 13.93 11.90 -1.37
N ALA A 183 15.06 11.50 -1.96
CA ALA A 183 16.11 12.42 -2.38
C ALA A 183 15.63 13.39 -3.48
N MET A 184 14.83 12.91 -4.44
CA MET A 184 14.23 13.75 -5.49
C MET A 184 13.26 14.78 -4.91
N VAL A 185 12.32 14.36 -4.05
CA VAL A 185 11.38 15.25 -3.37
C VAL A 185 12.14 16.29 -2.53
N ARG A 186 13.14 15.87 -1.77
CA ARG A 186 13.98 16.75 -0.95
C ARG A 186 14.73 17.76 -1.81
N GLY A 187 15.37 17.31 -2.89
CA GLY A 187 16.11 18.17 -3.81
C GLY A 187 15.20 19.20 -4.46
N ALA A 188 14.06 18.76 -4.97
CA ALA A 188 13.09 19.64 -5.62
C ALA A 188 12.49 20.65 -4.63
N ALA A 189 12.10 20.21 -3.43
CA ALA A 189 11.56 21.07 -2.39
C ALA A 189 12.56 22.13 -1.90
N ARG A 190 13.85 21.77 -1.78
CA ARG A 190 14.93 22.71 -1.42
C ARG A 190 15.29 23.67 -2.56
N GLY A 191 15.12 23.25 -3.81
CA GLY A 191 15.37 24.09 -4.98
C GLY A 191 14.30 25.15 -5.24
N ILE A 192 13.09 24.97 -4.68
CA ILE A 192 12.01 25.95 -4.81
C ILE A 192 12.29 27.17 -3.93
N THR A 193 12.40 28.34 -4.56
CA THR A 193 12.65 29.63 -3.90
C THR A 193 11.45 30.58 -3.96
N VAL A 194 10.32 30.13 -4.51
CA VAL A 194 9.09 30.90 -4.66
C VAL A 194 7.88 30.07 -4.23
N PRO A 195 6.76 30.70 -3.78
CA PRO A 195 5.55 29.95 -3.44
C PRO A 195 5.08 29.09 -4.62
N THR A 196 4.88 27.80 -4.38
CA THR A 196 4.64 26.82 -5.45
C THR A 196 3.48 25.89 -5.06
N ASN A 197 2.68 25.50 -6.05
CA ASN A 197 1.66 24.45 -5.87
C ASN A 197 2.33 23.07 -5.98
N LEU A 198 2.26 22.27 -4.91
CA LEU A 198 2.87 20.95 -4.84
C LEU A 198 2.33 19.98 -5.90
N SER A 199 1.07 20.11 -6.35
CA SER A 199 0.53 19.28 -7.44
C SER A 199 1.34 19.41 -8.73
N VAL A 200 1.85 20.62 -9.02
CA VAL A 200 2.72 20.85 -10.18
C VAL A 200 4.07 20.15 -9.99
N LEU A 201 4.62 20.25 -8.77
CA LEU A 201 5.88 19.59 -8.41
C LEU A 201 5.79 18.07 -8.55
N TRP A 202 4.70 17.47 -8.07
CA TRP A 202 4.45 16.03 -8.19
C TRP A 202 4.37 15.59 -9.65
N GLY A 203 3.67 16.35 -10.50
CA GLY A 203 3.64 16.09 -11.95
C GLY A 203 5.04 16.12 -12.58
N THR A 204 5.88 17.10 -12.23
CA THR A 204 7.26 17.18 -12.73
C THR A 204 8.12 16.01 -12.23
N LEU A 205 8.03 15.65 -10.95
CA LEU A 205 8.77 14.52 -10.39
C LEU A 205 8.34 13.19 -11.02
N GLN A 206 7.05 13.01 -11.26
CA GLN A 206 6.51 11.83 -11.92
C GLN A 206 7.04 11.70 -13.36
N GLN A 207 7.11 12.81 -14.10
CA GLN A 207 7.70 12.81 -15.44
C GLN A 207 9.19 12.42 -15.39
N LEU A 208 9.96 13.00 -14.46
CA LEU A 208 11.39 12.67 -14.31
C LEU A 208 11.60 11.19 -13.95
N LEU A 209 10.76 10.63 -13.06
CA LEU A 209 10.82 9.20 -12.74
C LEU A 209 10.51 8.33 -13.95
N HIS A 210 9.50 8.71 -14.75
CA HIS A 210 9.16 7.97 -15.97
C HIS A 210 10.29 7.99 -17.00
N GLU A 211 10.97 9.14 -17.16
CA GLU A 211 12.15 9.27 -18.03
C GLU A 211 13.33 8.41 -17.54
N MET A 212 13.48 8.24 -16.22
CA MET A 212 14.55 7.45 -15.61
C MET A 212 14.30 5.93 -15.65
N ASP A 213 13.08 5.49 -15.35
CA ASP A 213 12.72 4.07 -15.23
C ASP A 213 12.29 3.45 -16.58
N GLY A 214 12.21 4.25 -17.66
CA GLY A 214 11.88 3.79 -19.01
C GLY A 214 10.47 3.22 -19.14
N ALA A 215 10.26 2.33 -20.12
CA ALA A 215 8.96 1.73 -20.44
C ALA A 215 8.34 0.88 -19.31
N SER A 216 9.11 0.57 -18.25
CA SER A 216 8.69 -0.14 -17.05
C SER A 216 8.21 0.77 -15.90
N GLY A 217 8.25 2.09 -16.08
CA GLY A 217 7.86 3.04 -15.04
C GLY A 217 6.37 3.01 -14.74
N VAL A 218 5.97 2.31 -13.66
CA VAL A 218 4.65 2.44 -13.04
C VAL A 218 4.47 3.87 -12.51
N ALA A 219 3.28 4.43 -12.73
CA ALA A 219 2.94 5.74 -12.21
C ALA A 219 2.90 5.71 -10.67
N VAL A 220 3.70 6.57 -10.06
CA VAL A 220 3.70 6.79 -8.62
C VAL A 220 2.54 7.71 -8.25
N GLU A 221 1.77 7.35 -7.23
CA GLU A 221 0.67 8.20 -6.77
C GLU A 221 1.16 9.52 -6.16
N SER A 222 0.41 10.61 -6.38
CA SER A 222 0.68 11.91 -5.76
C SER A 222 0.69 11.84 -4.22
N SER A 223 -0.08 10.92 -3.65
CA SER A 223 -0.15 10.63 -2.21
C SER A 223 1.21 10.21 -1.64
N PHE A 224 2.00 9.44 -2.39
CA PHE A 224 3.32 8.97 -1.99
C PHE A 224 4.33 10.13 -1.90
N PHE A 225 4.37 10.99 -2.92
CA PHE A 225 5.22 12.19 -2.87
C PHE A 225 4.82 13.11 -1.71
N GLN A 226 3.51 13.29 -1.50
CA GLN A 226 2.99 14.09 -0.39
C GLN A 226 3.37 13.52 0.98
N SER A 227 3.29 12.20 1.15
CA SER A 227 3.69 11.47 2.37
C SER A 227 5.17 11.72 2.68
N ILE A 228 6.05 11.54 1.69
CA ILE A 228 7.49 11.81 1.80
C ILE A 228 7.74 13.28 2.16
N PHE A 229 7.12 14.20 1.45
CA PHE A 229 7.29 15.64 1.67
C PHE A 229 6.89 16.06 3.09
N ASN A 230 5.74 15.57 3.57
CA ASN A 230 5.28 15.85 4.92
C ASN A 230 6.27 15.31 5.96
N GLY A 231 6.88 14.14 5.72
CA GLY A 231 7.97 13.61 6.55
C GLY A 231 9.16 14.55 6.60
N LEU A 232 9.66 15.01 5.45
CA LEU A 232 10.79 15.92 5.36
C LEU A 232 10.54 17.27 6.07
N VAL A 233 9.32 17.81 5.97
CA VAL A 233 8.93 19.04 6.68
C VAL A 233 8.89 18.79 8.19
N LYS A 234 8.32 17.65 8.62
CA LYS A 234 8.23 17.27 10.04
C LYS A 234 9.61 17.06 10.67
N GLU A 235 10.55 16.50 9.92
CA GLU A 235 11.94 16.26 10.34
C GLU A 235 12.81 17.53 10.28
N GLY A 236 12.29 18.64 9.74
CA GLY A 236 13.04 19.89 9.59
C GLY A 236 14.08 19.84 8.47
N GLU A 237 14.04 18.84 7.60
CA GLU A 237 14.90 18.73 6.42
C GLU A 237 14.55 19.76 5.34
N VAL A 238 13.30 20.22 5.33
CA VAL A 238 12.77 21.24 4.42
C VAL A 238 12.02 22.29 5.25
N LEU A 239 12.41 23.56 5.10
CA LEU A 239 11.88 24.66 5.92
C LEU A 239 10.94 25.55 5.11
N GLY A 240 9.74 25.77 5.66
CA GLY A 240 8.73 26.63 5.07
C GLY A 240 7.37 26.39 5.69
N SER A 241 6.33 26.90 5.03
CA SER A 241 4.94 26.76 5.47
C SER A 241 4.08 26.19 4.36
N LEU A 242 3.20 25.24 4.73
CA LEU A 242 2.24 24.63 3.83
C LEU A 242 0.85 25.19 4.15
N ARG A 243 0.18 25.76 3.14
CA ARG A 243 -1.19 26.28 3.25
C ARG A 243 -2.14 25.41 2.44
N ALA A 244 -3.30 25.10 3.03
CA ALA A 244 -4.33 24.25 2.41
C ALA A 244 -3.80 22.89 1.89
N GLY A 245 -2.71 22.37 2.46
CA GLY A 245 -2.11 21.09 2.07
C GLY A 245 -1.37 21.07 0.72
N VAL A 246 -1.48 22.11 -0.11
CA VAL A 246 -0.94 22.11 -1.48
C VAL A 246 -0.07 23.34 -1.82
N HIS A 247 -0.20 24.45 -1.09
CA HIS A 247 0.55 25.67 -1.37
C HIS A 247 1.78 25.77 -0.46
N TRP A 248 2.95 25.46 -1.01
CA TRP A 248 4.21 25.50 -0.30
C TRP A 248 4.84 26.90 -0.41
N THR A 249 5.23 27.47 0.74
CA THR A 249 5.99 28.72 0.83
C THR A 249 7.33 28.45 1.54
N PRO A 250 8.46 28.40 0.82
CA PRO A 250 9.78 28.19 1.40
C PRO A 250 10.15 29.29 2.41
N THR A 251 10.88 28.93 3.47
CA THR A 251 11.35 29.93 4.46
C THR A 251 12.23 31.00 3.83
N VAL A 252 13.09 30.64 2.87
CA VAL A 252 13.96 31.60 2.17
C VAL A 252 13.14 32.70 1.48
N PHE A 253 12.01 32.34 0.85
CA PHE A 253 11.11 33.30 0.24
C PHE A 253 10.45 34.19 1.30
N ALA A 254 9.92 33.59 2.36
CA ALA A 254 9.24 34.33 3.42
C ALA A 254 10.18 35.34 4.11
N THR A 255 11.43 34.96 4.35
CA THR A 255 12.46 35.86 4.90
C THR A 255 12.78 36.98 3.93
N ALA A 256 13.06 36.68 2.66
CA ALA A 256 13.37 37.70 1.66
C ALA A 256 12.20 38.67 1.41
N GLN A 257 10.96 38.17 1.39
CA GLN A 257 9.75 38.98 1.28
C GLN A 257 9.65 39.97 2.44
N LYS A 258 9.86 39.48 3.68
CA LYS A 258 9.83 40.28 4.89
C LYS A 258 10.91 41.36 4.88
N GLU A 259 12.16 40.99 4.58
CA GLU A 259 13.29 41.92 4.52
C GLU A 259 13.12 42.97 3.42
N CYS A 260 12.54 42.60 2.28
CA CYS A 260 12.23 43.52 1.19
C CYS A 260 11.22 44.59 1.64
N VAL A 261 10.14 44.19 2.32
CA VAL A 261 9.16 45.14 2.86
C VAL A 261 9.79 46.05 3.92
N ASP A 262 10.60 45.50 4.82
CA ASP A 262 11.26 46.27 5.87
C ASP A 262 12.23 47.30 5.32
N SER A 263 13.06 46.88 4.38
CA SER A 263 14.04 47.76 3.73
C SER A 263 13.35 48.86 2.94
N PHE A 264 12.29 48.53 2.19
CA PHE A 264 11.55 49.52 1.42
C PHE A 264 10.85 50.54 2.33
N PHE A 265 10.16 50.08 3.37
CA PHE A 265 9.40 50.94 4.26
C PHE A 265 10.31 51.85 5.09
N SER A 266 11.44 51.33 5.60
CA SER A 266 12.41 52.13 6.36
C SER A 266 13.10 53.20 5.50
N GLN A 267 13.36 52.93 4.22
CA GLN A 267 14.00 53.90 3.32
C GLN A 267 13.06 54.99 2.83
N ASN A 268 11.79 54.65 2.58
CA ASN A 268 10.85 55.57 1.93
C ASN A 268 9.84 56.19 2.89
N SER A 269 9.70 55.66 4.12
CA SER A 269 8.64 56.03 5.07
C SER A 269 7.21 55.81 4.55
N PHE A 270 7.04 55.13 3.41
CA PHE A 270 5.75 54.65 2.91
C PHE A 270 5.93 53.41 2.02
N ILE A 271 4.84 52.69 1.79
CA ILE A 271 4.79 51.59 0.82
C ILE A 271 3.40 51.49 0.19
N SER A 272 3.33 51.27 -1.13
CA SER A 272 2.05 51.12 -1.83
C SER A 272 1.46 49.71 -1.65
N TYR A 273 0.14 49.60 -1.62
CA TYR A 273 -0.52 48.29 -1.55
C TYR A 273 -0.30 47.46 -2.82
N ASP A 274 -0.13 48.11 -3.98
CA ASP A 274 0.21 47.45 -5.23
C ASP A 274 1.58 46.74 -5.15
N THR A 275 2.58 47.38 -4.53
CA THR A 275 3.89 46.78 -4.26
C THR A 275 3.75 45.51 -3.41
N LEU A 276 2.92 45.53 -2.37
CA LEU A 276 2.69 44.38 -1.49
C LEU A 276 1.94 43.24 -2.17
N ASN A 277 0.94 43.57 -2.99
CA ASN A 277 0.22 42.58 -3.79
C ASN A 277 1.17 41.89 -4.78
N LYS A 278 2.07 42.65 -5.43
CA LYS A 278 3.12 42.10 -6.31
C LYS A 278 4.10 41.18 -5.58
N LEU A 279 4.35 41.43 -4.30
CA LEU A 279 5.14 40.55 -3.44
C LEU A 279 4.37 39.30 -2.96
N GLY A 280 3.08 39.18 -3.26
CA GLY A 280 2.26 38.03 -2.87
C GLY A 280 1.59 38.17 -1.50
N ILE A 281 1.46 39.39 -0.97
CA ILE A 281 0.76 39.67 0.29
C ILE A 281 -0.69 40.03 -0.03
N SER A 282 -1.62 39.13 0.26
CA SER A 282 -3.05 39.28 -0.09
C SER A 282 -3.82 40.23 0.83
N GLN A 283 -3.32 40.49 2.04
CA GLN A 283 -3.94 41.42 3.00
C GLN A 283 -2.93 42.50 3.43
N PRO A 284 -2.61 43.47 2.54
CA PRO A 284 -1.56 44.46 2.77
C PRO A 284 -1.73 45.25 4.07
N VAL A 285 -2.94 45.75 4.34
CA VAL A 285 -3.22 46.61 5.51
C VAL A 285 -3.03 45.84 6.82
N GLN A 286 -3.64 44.65 6.93
CA GLN A 286 -3.51 43.82 8.13
C GLN A 286 -2.06 43.39 8.36
N PHE A 287 -1.36 43.00 7.29
CA PHE A 287 0.05 42.63 7.34
C PHE A 287 0.90 43.78 7.89
N LEU A 288 0.75 44.99 7.33
CA LEU A 288 1.51 46.16 7.74
C LEU A 288 1.15 46.64 9.15
N LEU A 289 -0.13 46.71 9.53
CA LEU A 289 -0.54 47.14 10.88
C LEU A 289 -0.04 46.19 11.96
N SER A 290 0.01 44.88 11.68
CA SER A 290 0.58 43.90 12.63
C SER A 290 2.07 44.11 12.86
N ARG A 291 2.74 44.76 11.91
CA ARG A 291 4.19 44.92 11.83
C ARG A 291 4.66 46.32 12.25
N TYR A 292 3.88 47.33 11.90
CA TYR A 292 4.10 48.75 12.12
C TYR A 292 2.82 49.35 12.72
N PRO A 293 2.57 49.17 14.03
CA PRO A 293 1.32 49.60 14.66
C PRO A 293 1.06 51.11 14.59
N GLU A 294 2.12 51.90 14.51
CA GLU A 294 2.06 53.37 14.40
C GLU A 294 1.81 53.87 12.98
N GLY A 295 1.88 52.99 11.98
CA GLY A 295 1.71 53.40 10.59
C GLY A 295 0.25 53.70 10.24
N LEU A 296 0.09 54.61 9.28
CA LEU A 296 -1.18 55.18 8.88
C LEU A 296 -1.64 54.54 7.56
N PRO A 297 -2.72 53.74 7.57
CA PRO A 297 -3.28 53.17 6.36
C PRO A 297 -4.03 54.24 5.58
N MET A 298 -3.59 54.48 4.34
CA MET A 298 -4.29 55.33 3.37
C MET A 298 -5.08 54.47 2.38
N ILE A 299 -5.67 55.09 1.35
CA ILE A 299 -6.47 54.39 0.34
C ILE A 299 -5.59 53.48 -0.54
N THR A 300 -4.40 53.93 -0.92
CA THR A 300 -3.53 53.22 -1.89
C THR A 300 -2.15 52.83 -1.33
N ALA A 301 -1.80 53.36 -0.16
CA ALA A 301 -0.49 53.19 0.45
C ALA A 301 -0.60 53.21 1.97
N PHE A 302 0.49 52.82 2.60
CA PHE A 302 0.67 52.88 4.04
C PHE A 302 1.86 53.78 4.33
N ALA A 303 1.68 54.79 5.17
CA ALA A 303 2.69 55.80 5.46
C ALA A 303 3.09 55.76 6.94
N HIS A 304 4.36 56.03 7.21
CA HIS A 304 4.84 56.28 8.56
C HIS A 304 4.44 57.72 8.99
N PRO A 305 4.09 57.96 10.26
CA PRO A 305 3.70 59.30 10.74
C PRO A 305 4.70 60.41 10.42
N SER A 306 6.00 60.10 10.46
CA SER A 306 7.08 61.05 10.11
C SER A 306 6.95 61.65 8.72
N LEU A 307 6.36 60.94 7.76
CA LEU A 307 6.15 61.46 6.41
C LEU A 307 5.11 62.59 6.40
N ILE A 308 4.08 62.47 7.25
CA ILE A 308 3.04 63.49 7.40
C ILE A 308 3.61 64.71 8.11
N GLU A 309 4.37 64.50 9.20
CA GLU A 309 5.04 65.59 9.92
C GLU A 309 5.98 66.39 9.01
N MET A 310 6.76 65.72 8.16
CA MET A 310 7.61 66.38 7.17
C MET A 310 6.80 67.17 6.13
N LEU A 311 5.64 66.65 5.70
CA LEU A 311 4.77 67.33 4.75
C LEU A 311 4.14 68.57 5.39
N ASP A 312 3.62 68.46 6.61
CA ASP A 312 3.01 69.57 7.34
C ASP A 312 4.03 70.69 7.56
N SER A 313 5.25 70.36 7.99
CA SER A 313 6.34 71.33 8.12
C SER A 313 6.70 72.01 6.79
N ALA A 314 6.76 71.26 5.69
CA ALA A 314 7.05 71.83 4.37
C ALA A 314 5.92 72.75 3.86
N VAL A 315 4.67 72.44 4.21
CA VAL A 315 3.51 73.28 3.88
C VAL A 315 3.51 74.57 4.70
N GLU A 316 3.78 74.49 6.01
CA GLU A 316 3.94 75.66 6.88
C GLU A 316 5.03 76.60 6.37
N ASP A 317 6.23 76.06 6.09
CA ASP A 317 7.34 76.81 5.49
C ASP A 317 6.95 77.51 4.17
N ALA A 318 6.17 76.83 3.33
CA ALA A 318 5.73 77.39 2.06
C ALA A 318 4.72 78.53 2.25
N ILE A 319 3.79 78.39 3.21
CA ILE A 319 2.80 79.41 3.56
C ILE A 319 3.51 80.65 4.11
N GLU A 320 4.46 80.49 5.03
CA GLU A 320 5.24 81.60 5.59
C GLU A 320 6.02 82.37 4.52
N ARG A 321 6.62 81.67 3.55
CA ARG A 321 7.34 82.31 2.43
C ARG A 321 6.44 83.10 1.49
N VAL A 322 5.17 82.71 1.34
CA VAL A 322 4.19 83.45 0.52
C VAL A 322 3.64 84.65 1.29
N ALA A 323 3.37 84.50 2.59
CA ALA A 323 2.92 85.60 3.45
C ALA A 323 4.00 86.70 3.58
N GLY A 324 5.27 86.34 3.73
CA GLY A 324 6.39 87.29 3.83
C GLY A 324 6.72 88.06 2.53
N LYS A 325 6.16 87.68 1.38
CA LYS A 325 6.31 88.40 0.10
C LYS A 325 5.21 89.43 -0.18
N GLY A 326 4.17 89.49 0.66
CA GLY A 326 3.05 90.43 0.52
C GLY A 326 3.23 91.80 1.20
N ASP A 327 4.28 91.96 2.01
CA ASP A 327 4.55 93.18 2.81
C ASP A 327 5.74 94.01 2.26
N GLY A 328 6.03 93.90 0.97
CA GLY A 328 7.06 94.68 0.26
C GLY A 328 6.48 95.68 -0.72
#